data_AF-A0A0N7Z9P9-F1
#
_entry.id   AF-A0A0N7Z9P9-F1
#
_cell.length_a   1.000
_cell.length_b   1.000
_cell.length_c   1.000
_cell.angle_alpha   90.00
_cell.angle_beta   90.00
_cell.angle_gamma   90.00
#
_symmetry.space_group_name_H-M   'P 1'
#
loop_
_entity.id
_entity.type
_entity.pdbx_description
1 polymer ?
#
loop_
_entity_poly.entity_id
_entity_poly.type
_entity_poly.pdbx_seq_one_letter_code
_entity_poly.pdbx_strand_id
1 'polypeptide(L)'
;MRVKPKKNQATGTSLVFAGKVKTPFEQAKVVGTVGARWLLNPCYMHSFAMTDNYWVIIEQPLVVSVPKILKVLAKQDALIDALQWFEKEVRQRESGLHPLTFE
;
A
#
# COMPACT_ATOMS: atom_id res chain seq x y z
N MET A 1 -0.43 26.00 16.72
CA MET A 1 0.34 27.25 16.46
C MET A 1 -0.05 27.77 15.08
N ARG A 2 -0.78 28.89 14.99
CA ARG A 2 -1.40 29.40 13.75
C ARG A 2 -0.50 30.48 13.14
N VAL A 3 0.17 30.17 12.03
CA VAL A 3 1.00 31.15 11.31
C VAL A 3 0.08 32.08 10.51
N LYS A 4 0.14 33.39 10.75
CA LYS A 4 -0.53 34.40 9.92
C LYS A 4 0.42 34.86 8.81
N PRO A 5 -0.02 34.91 7.54
CA PRO A 5 0.81 35.41 6.46
C PRO A 5 0.94 36.93 6.52
N LYS A 6 2.17 37.44 6.37
CA LYS A 6 2.51 38.86 6.28
C LYS A 6 2.27 39.32 4.84
N LYS A 7 1.44 40.36 4.62
CA LYS A 7 1.24 40.96 3.30
C LYS A 7 2.39 41.94 3.01
N ASN A 8 3.18 41.68 1.97
CA ASN A 8 4.03 42.70 1.36
C ASN A 8 3.33 43.24 0.11
N GLN A 9 3.16 44.55 0.09
CA GLN A 9 2.62 45.30 -1.03
C GLN A 9 3.80 45.68 -1.93
N ALA A 10 3.81 45.18 -3.16
CA ALA A 10 4.65 45.72 -4.23
C ALA A 10 3.91 45.57 -5.56
N THR A 11 3.66 46.73 -6.15
CA THR A 11 3.13 47.02 -7.48
C THR A 11 3.91 46.29 -8.57
N GLY A 12 3.20 45.58 -9.45
CA GLY A 12 3.73 44.96 -10.65
C GLY A 12 2.70 44.03 -11.26
N THR A 13 2.19 44.39 -12.44
CA THR A 13 1.21 43.63 -13.22
C THR A 13 1.67 42.18 -13.37
N SER A 14 1.10 41.29 -12.55
CA SER A 14 1.36 39.86 -12.64
C SER A 14 0.38 39.28 -13.67
N LEU A 15 0.87 39.04 -14.89
CA LEU A 15 0.20 38.13 -15.82
C LEU A 15 0.26 36.73 -15.21
N VAL A 16 -0.81 36.36 -14.50
CA VAL A 16 -1.01 35.00 -14.01
C VAL A 16 -1.41 34.15 -15.21
N PHE A 17 -0.46 33.41 -15.78
CA PHE A 17 -0.78 32.28 -16.64
C PHE A 17 -1.52 31.24 -15.79
N ALA A 18 -2.84 31.27 -15.85
CA ALA A 18 -3.71 30.27 -15.22
C ALA A 18 -3.66 28.95 -16.02
N GLY A 19 -2.48 28.35 -16.12
CA GLY A 19 -2.33 26.98 -16.61
C GLY A 19 -2.76 26.03 -15.49
N LYS A 20 -3.80 25.22 -15.73
CA LYS A 20 -4.13 24.10 -14.83
C LYS A 20 -2.94 23.14 -14.81
N VAL A 21 -2.29 23.01 -13.65
CA VAL A 21 -1.26 21.99 -13.43
C VAL A 21 -1.95 20.64 -13.41
N LYS A 22 -1.60 19.78 -14.38
CA LYS A 22 -2.13 18.41 -14.43
C LYS A 22 -1.50 17.59 -13.32
N THR A 23 -2.32 16.88 -12.54
CA THR A 23 -1.81 15.95 -11.54
C THR A 23 -1.34 14.65 -12.21
N PRO A 24 -0.33 13.94 -11.67
CA PRO A 24 0.13 12.65 -12.22
C PRO A 24 -0.97 11.56 -12.20
N PHE A 25 -2.09 11.80 -11.52
CA PHE A 25 -3.21 10.87 -11.42
C PHE A 25 -4.32 11.13 -12.43
N GLU A 26 -4.30 12.25 -13.16
CA GLU A 26 -5.36 12.59 -14.13
C GLU A 26 -5.53 11.56 -15.25
N GLN A 27 -4.49 10.78 -15.52
CA GLN A 27 -4.47 9.75 -16.55
C GLN A 27 -4.27 8.34 -15.99
N ALA A 28 -4.37 8.17 -14.67
CA ALA A 28 -4.25 6.86 -14.04
C ALA A 28 -5.43 5.96 -14.46
N LYS A 29 -5.13 4.70 -14.80
CA LYS A 29 -6.13 3.69 -15.17
C LYS A 29 -5.82 2.37 -14.49
N VAL A 30 -6.87 1.61 -14.17
CA VAL A 30 -6.73 0.22 -13.70
C VAL A 30 -6.37 -0.65 -14.91
N VAL A 31 -5.21 -1.30 -14.85
CA VAL A 31 -4.74 -2.20 -15.92
C VAL A 31 -5.08 -3.67 -15.68
N GLY A 32 -5.50 -4.02 -14.46
CA GLY A 32 -5.90 -5.37 -14.08
C GLY A 32 -6.29 -5.46 -12.61
N THR A 33 -6.92 -6.57 -12.23
CA THR A 33 -7.34 -6.87 -10.85
C THR A 33 -6.95 -8.29 -10.51
N VAL A 34 -6.38 -8.50 -9.32
CA VAL A 34 -6.07 -9.82 -8.77
C VAL A 34 -6.85 -10.03 -7.48
N GLY A 35 -7.32 -11.24 -7.24
CA GLY A 35 -7.94 -11.59 -5.95
C GLY A 35 -6.88 -11.75 -4.88
N ALA A 36 -7.17 -11.27 -3.66
CA ALA A 36 -6.34 -11.56 -2.49
C ALA A 36 -6.62 -12.97 -1.98
N ARG A 37 -5.58 -13.69 -1.55
CA ARG A 37 -5.74 -15.02 -0.94
C ARG A 37 -6.68 -15.03 0.26
N TRP A 38 -6.60 -14.01 1.11
CA TRP A 38 -7.46 -13.84 2.28
C TRP A 38 -8.22 -12.52 2.20
N LEU A 39 -9.53 -12.60 1.93
CA LEU A 39 -10.38 -11.43 1.66
C LEU A 39 -10.34 -10.35 2.75
N LEU A 40 -10.32 -10.76 4.02
CA LEU A 40 -10.29 -9.85 5.18
C LEU A 40 -8.88 -9.62 5.74
N ASN A 41 -7.87 -10.25 5.15
CA ASN A 41 -6.49 -10.18 5.61
C ASN A 41 -5.53 -10.10 4.41
N PRO A 42 -5.59 -9.01 3.61
CA PRO A 42 -4.68 -8.85 2.48
C PRO A 42 -3.22 -8.90 2.93
N CYS A 43 -2.37 -9.52 2.11
CA CYS A 43 -0.93 -9.53 2.33
C CYS A 43 -0.36 -8.11 2.35
N TYR A 44 0.56 -7.85 3.28
CA TYR A 44 1.36 -6.63 3.26
C TYR A 44 2.38 -6.69 2.12
N MET A 45 2.29 -5.74 1.19
CA MET A 45 3.19 -5.62 0.03
C MET A 45 3.89 -4.27 0.10
N HIS A 46 5.18 -4.26 0.41
CA HIS A 46 5.97 -3.03 0.44
C HIS A 46 6.43 -2.60 -0.96
N SER A 47 6.56 -3.56 -1.87
CA SER A 47 6.97 -3.36 -3.27
C SER A 47 6.47 -4.53 -4.13
N PHE A 48 6.60 -4.37 -5.44
CA PHE A 48 6.32 -5.41 -6.44
C PHE A 48 7.39 -5.32 -7.53
N ALA A 49 7.53 -6.38 -8.33
CA ALA A 49 8.43 -6.39 -9.48
C ALA A 49 7.63 -6.30 -10.78
N MET A 50 8.23 -5.66 -11.79
CA MET A 50 7.64 -5.50 -13.12
C MET A 50 8.70 -5.75 -14.19
N THR A 51 8.31 -6.42 -15.25
CA THR A 51 9.07 -6.60 -16.49
C THR A 51 8.25 -6.07 -17.66
N ASP A 52 8.76 -6.15 -18.89
CA ASP A 52 8.03 -5.72 -20.08
C ASP A 52 6.65 -6.40 -20.24
N ASN A 53 6.52 -7.64 -19.75
CA ASN A 53 5.34 -8.47 -19.98
C ASN A 53 4.64 -8.96 -18.70
N TYR A 54 5.28 -8.82 -17.53
CA TYR A 54 4.80 -9.41 -16.29
C TYR A 54 4.80 -8.44 -15.11
N TRP A 55 3.77 -8.55 -14.30
CA TRP A 55 3.68 -7.99 -12.97
C TRP A 55 3.81 -9.13 -11.96
N VAL A 56 4.80 -9.03 -11.07
CA VAL A 56 5.09 -10.07 -10.07
C VAL A 56 4.77 -9.51 -8.69
N ILE A 57 3.72 -10.07 -8.08
CA ILE A 57 3.22 -9.71 -6.76
C ILE A 57 3.50 -10.89 -5.82
N ILE A 58 4.21 -10.63 -4.71
CA ILE A 58 4.57 -11.65 -3.73
C ILE A 58 3.60 -11.60 -2.56
N GLU A 59 2.72 -12.61 -2.45
CA GLU A 59 1.85 -12.78 -1.29
C GLU A 59 2.59 -13.54 -0.16
N GLN A 60 3.22 -12.77 0.73
CA GLN A 60 3.81 -13.26 1.97
C GLN A 60 2.76 -13.49 3.08
N PRO A 61 3.04 -14.35 4.08
CA PRO A 61 2.13 -14.62 5.19
C PRO A 61 2.01 -13.48 6.21
N LEU A 62 2.71 -12.36 6.01
CA LEU A 62 2.48 -11.13 6.77
C LEU A 62 1.27 -10.40 6.18
N VAL A 63 0.18 -10.31 6.93
CA VAL A 63 -1.09 -9.74 6.49
C VAL A 63 -1.46 -8.51 7.28
N VAL A 64 -2.23 -7.62 6.64
CA VAL A 64 -2.91 -6.50 7.29
C VAL A 64 -4.31 -6.96 7.65
N SER A 65 -4.60 -7.10 8.94
CA SER A 65 -5.91 -7.59 9.38
C SER A 65 -6.94 -6.46 9.43
N VAL A 66 -7.95 -6.51 8.56
CA VAL A 66 -9.02 -5.48 8.50
C VAL A 66 -9.73 -5.29 9.86
N PRO A 67 -10.11 -6.35 10.59
CA PRO A 67 -10.67 -6.18 11.93
C PRO A 67 -9.72 -5.50 12.92
N LYS A 68 -8.41 -5.72 12.81
CA LYS A 68 -7.43 -5.05 13.67
C LYS A 68 -7.24 -3.59 13.28
N ILE A 69 -7.24 -3.25 11.98
CA ILE A 69 -7.23 -1.85 11.53
C ILE A 69 -8.36 -1.07 12.19
N LEU A 70 -9.60 -1.61 12.17
CA LEU A 70 -10.74 -0.93 12.79
C LEU A 70 -10.52 -0.67 14.28
N LYS A 71 -9.93 -1.63 15.01
CA LYS A 71 -9.59 -1.48 16.43
C LYS A 71 -8.51 -0.43 16.66
N VAL A 72 -7.44 -0.47 15.86
CA VAL A 72 -6.31 0.47 15.93
C VAL A 72 -6.79 1.89 15.68
N LEU A 73 -7.61 2.11 14.64
CA LEU A 73 -8.19 3.41 14.34
C LEU A 73 -9.09 3.91 15.46
N ALA A 74 -9.90 3.04 16.07
CA ALA A 74 -10.77 3.41 17.18
C ALA A 74 -9.98 3.80 18.45
N LYS A 75 -8.84 3.16 18.70
CA LYS A 75 -7.97 3.43 19.85
C LYS A 75 -6.92 4.51 19.60
N GLN A 76 -6.77 4.95 18.35
CA GLN A 76 -5.67 5.80 17.89
C GLN A 76 -4.28 5.17 18.14
N ASP A 77 -4.20 3.86 18.01
CA ASP A 77 -2.94 3.11 18.10
C ASP A 77 -2.16 3.17 16.77
N ALA A 78 -0.98 2.57 16.72
CA ALA A 78 -0.15 2.54 15.53
C ALA A 78 -0.65 1.47 14.52
N LEU A 79 -0.71 1.81 13.23
CA LEU A 79 -1.16 0.87 12.18
C LEU A 79 -0.32 -0.42 12.07
N ILE A 80 0.92 -0.39 12.55
CA ILE A 80 1.78 -1.57 12.67
C ILE A 80 1.12 -2.67 13.51
N ASP A 81 0.29 -2.31 14.50
CA ASP A 81 -0.40 -3.25 15.39
C ASP A 81 -1.50 -4.06 14.68
N ALA A 82 -1.89 -3.63 13.47
CA ALA A 82 -2.80 -4.38 12.62
C ALA A 82 -2.11 -5.44 11.75
N LEU A 83 -0.77 -5.46 11.72
CA LEU A 83 -0.01 -6.50 11.04
C LEU A 83 -0.07 -7.80 11.84
N GLN A 84 -0.25 -8.91 11.13
CA GLN A 84 -0.29 -10.24 11.73
C GLN A 84 0.42 -11.25 10.83
N TRP A 85 1.14 -12.18 11.43
CA TRP A 85 1.67 -13.33 10.72
C TRP A 85 0.61 -14.46 10.66
N PHE A 86 0.35 -14.98 9.47
CA PHE A 86 -0.60 -16.08 9.23
C PHE A 86 0.15 -17.41 9.08
N GLU A 87 0.46 -18.05 10.22
CA GLU A 87 1.27 -19.27 10.29
C GLU A 87 0.55 -20.53 9.79
N LYS A 88 -0.78 -20.58 9.92
CA LYS A 88 -1.61 -21.77 9.68
C LYS A 88 -1.48 -22.34 8.26
N GLU A 89 -1.15 -21.51 7.26
CA GLU A 89 -0.99 -21.96 5.87
C GLU A 89 0.48 -22.16 5.45
N VAL A 90 1.44 -21.55 6.14
CA VAL A 90 2.87 -21.77 5.88
C VAL A 90 3.23 -23.20 6.24
N ARG A 91 2.76 -23.65 7.41
CA ARG A 91 3.08 -24.97 7.96
C ARG A 91 2.40 -26.13 7.21
N GLN A 92 1.18 -25.93 6.68
CA GLN A 92 0.49 -26.98 5.93
C GLN A 92 1.15 -27.30 4.58
N ARG A 93 1.87 -26.34 3.97
CA ARG A 93 2.66 -26.61 2.77
C ARG A 93 3.99 -27.30 3.07
N GLU A 94 4.65 -26.95 4.18
CA GLU A 94 5.86 -27.65 4.61
C GLU A 94 5.59 -29.10 5.01
N SER A 95 4.44 -29.41 5.62
CA SER A 95 4.06 -30.79 5.96
C SER A 95 3.66 -31.66 4.76
N GLY A 96 3.38 -31.05 3.60
CA GLY A 96 3.01 -31.75 2.36
C GLY A 96 4.13 -31.85 1.33
N LEU A 97 5.29 -31.23 1.61
CA LEU A 97 6.49 -31.37 0.80
C LEU A 97 7.35 -32.46 1.43
N HIS A 98 7.60 -33.56 0.69
CA HIS A 98 8.70 -34.44 1.05
C HIS A 98 9.98 -33.59 1.21
N PRO A 99 10.83 -33.86 2.22
CA PRO A 99 12.07 -33.11 2.37
C PRO A 99 12.84 -33.21 1.05
N LEU A 100 13.07 -32.07 0.41
CA LEU A 100 13.96 -31.99 -0.75
C LEU A 100 15.38 -32.21 -0.23
N THR A 101 15.76 -33.47 -0.15
CA THR A 101 17.15 -33.88 0.01
C THR A 101 17.87 -33.50 -1.27
N PHE A 102 18.76 -32.52 -1.18
CA PHE A 102 19.77 -32.29 -2.19
C PHE A 102 20.85 -33.35 -1.95
N GLU A 103 20.95 -34.34 -2.84
CA GLU A 103 22.17 -35.14 -3.01
C GLU A 103 23.24 -34.34 -3.77
#